data_AF-A0A848VQS3-F1
#
_entry.id   AF-A0A848VQS3-F1
#
_cell.length_a   1.000
_cell.length_b   1.000
_cell.length_c   1.000
_cell.angle_alpha   90.00
_cell.angle_beta   90.00
_cell.angle_gamma   90.00
#
_symmetry.space_group_name_H-M   'P 1'
#
loop_
_entity.id
_entity.type
_entity.pdbx_description
1 polymer ?
#
loop_
_entity_poly.entity_id
_entity_poly.type
_entity_poly.pdbx_seq_one_letter_code
_entity_poly.pdbx_strand_id
1 'polypeptide(L)'
;MRFLPGILSLLLVSVVQAQTPLLDINTSANGSSPRELIQVDGRLFFTAEVPGTGREVYTWTAGEGATLLGDLIPGSDHSAAGILGSVGSRVLFRAGSDLWASDGLETLQLESFERISNGFDIGGRYLLFARSGGKAVLYATDGTPEGSGPIHVSDALMGSSDFFSGPLVENGLFYFGSWDDTAQQFHLWSTDGTSGGTTGIGPLGLLRGQMGILNGRLLYVVRDPDQGDEVHSIGLDGTDPQVVWRAAPAVGGVYTFKIAGTRAYFEAEAEGAGYELHVSDGSVA
;
A
#
# COMPACT_ATOMS: atom_id res chain seq x y z
N MET A 1 69.44 -4.31 25.97
CA MET A 1 68.82 -3.13 25.32
C MET A 1 69.31 -3.11 23.88
N ARG A 2 68.52 -3.22 22.80
CA ARG A 2 67.09 -2.98 22.57
C ARG A 2 66.56 -4.01 21.56
N PHE A 3 65.32 -4.45 21.78
CA PHE A 3 64.50 -5.17 20.80
C PHE A 3 64.08 -4.21 19.68
N LEU A 4 64.06 -4.69 18.43
CA LEU A 4 63.25 -4.14 17.34
C LEU A 4 62.04 -5.09 17.17
N PRO A 5 60.79 -4.61 17.16
CA PRO A 5 59.65 -5.47 16.88
C PRO A 5 59.51 -5.63 15.37
N GLY A 6 59.56 -6.88 14.90
CA GLY A 6 59.08 -7.23 13.57
C GLY A 6 57.56 -7.08 13.55
N ILE A 7 57.07 -6.17 12.72
CA ILE A 7 55.63 -6.04 12.43
C ILE A 7 55.24 -7.27 11.61
N LEU A 8 54.62 -8.25 12.28
CA LEU A 8 53.93 -9.35 11.61
C LEU A 8 52.63 -8.78 11.02
N SER A 9 52.65 -8.43 9.74
CA SER A 9 51.45 -8.00 9.03
C SER A 9 50.54 -9.21 8.87
N LEU A 10 49.53 -9.35 9.73
CA LEU A 10 48.44 -10.30 9.53
C LEU A 10 47.64 -9.84 8.29
N LEU A 11 47.83 -10.52 7.17
CA LEU A 11 46.88 -10.51 6.07
C LEU A 11 45.63 -11.25 6.55
N LEU A 12 44.66 -10.50 7.08
CA LEU A 12 43.27 -10.93 7.16
C LEU A 12 42.77 -11.09 5.73
N VAL A 13 42.86 -12.31 5.21
CA VAL A 13 42.08 -12.70 4.03
C VAL A 13 40.64 -12.76 4.50
N SER A 14 39.91 -11.66 4.32
CA SER A 14 38.45 -11.69 4.37
C SER A 14 38.01 -12.60 3.23
N VAL A 15 37.73 -13.86 3.55
CA VAL A 15 36.98 -14.73 2.65
C VAL A 15 35.62 -14.08 2.52
N VAL A 16 35.40 -13.37 1.40
CA VAL A 16 34.06 -13.01 0.98
C VAL A 16 33.37 -14.33 0.74
N GLN A 17 32.61 -14.81 1.72
CA GLN A 17 31.77 -15.96 1.54
C GLN A 17 30.76 -15.55 0.47
N ALA A 18 30.86 -16.14 -0.72
CA ALA A 18 29.83 -16.03 -1.72
C ALA A 18 28.52 -16.40 -1.01
N GLN A 19 27.55 -15.50 -1.04
CA GLN A 19 26.26 -15.72 -0.41
C GLN A 19 25.63 -16.92 -1.11
N THR A 20 25.65 -18.08 -0.46
CA THR A 20 25.00 -19.28 -0.96
C THR A 20 23.49 -19.03 -0.93
N PRO A 21 22.74 -19.42 -1.97
CA PRO A 21 21.28 -19.32 -1.92
C PRO A 21 20.80 -20.03 -0.64
N LEU A 22 19.99 -19.32 0.16
CA LEU A 22 19.45 -19.85 1.42
C LEU A 22 18.65 -21.14 1.17
N LEU A 23 18.02 -21.23 -0.01
CA LEU A 23 17.27 -22.39 -0.45
C LEU A 23 17.10 -22.39 -1.98
N ASP A 24 17.15 -23.57 -2.58
CA ASP A 24 16.72 -23.82 -3.95
C ASP A 24 15.35 -24.51 -3.96
N ILE A 25 14.29 -23.71 -4.15
CA ILE A 25 12.90 -24.20 -4.17
C ILE A 25 12.55 -24.81 -5.52
N ASN A 26 13.14 -24.29 -6.60
CA ASN A 26 12.93 -24.77 -7.96
C ASN A 26 14.25 -25.23 -8.55
N THR A 27 14.54 -26.53 -8.41
CA THR A 27 15.79 -27.14 -8.87
C THR A 27 15.92 -27.23 -10.40
N SER A 28 14.97 -26.66 -11.16
CA SER A 28 15.10 -26.53 -12.63
C SER A 28 15.96 -25.31 -13.00
N ALA A 29 16.41 -25.25 -14.26
CA ALA A 29 17.24 -24.15 -14.75
C ALA A 29 16.55 -22.77 -14.74
N ASN A 30 15.23 -22.71 -14.55
CA ASN A 30 14.46 -21.46 -14.57
C ASN A 30 14.48 -20.71 -13.22
N GLY A 31 14.88 -21.35 -12.12
CA GLY A 31 14.90 -20.77 -10.78
C GLY A 31 13.50 -20.45 -10.22
N SER A 32 13.42 -20.06 -8.95
CA SER A 32 12.13 -19.86 -8.25
C SER A 32 11.66 -18.41 -8.15
N SER A 33 12.52 -17.43 -8.48
CA SER A 33 12.23 -15.99 -8.43
C SER A 33 11.37 -15.55 -7.22
N PRO A 34 11.88 -15.65 -5.97
CA PRO A 34 11.16 -15.21 -4.79
C PRO A 34 10.80 -13.73 -4.82
N ARG A 35 9.59 -13.37 -4.40
CA ARG A 35 9.08 -11.98 -4.34
C ARG A 35 8.26 -11.75 -3.06
N GLU A 36 7.94 -10.48 -2.80
CA GLU A 36 6.96 -10.06 -1.77
C GLU A 36 7.27 -10.62 -0.37
N LEU A 37 8.53 -10.52 0.04
CA LEU A 37 8.99 -11.06 1.31
C LEU A 37 8.41 -10.26 2.48
N ILE A 38 7.83 -10.96 3.46
CA ILE A 38 7.36 -10.38 4.72
C ILE A 38 7.70 -11.31 5.88
N GLN A 39 8.12 -10.76 7.01
CA GLN A 39 8.35 -11.52 8.22
C GLN A 39 7.21 -11.29 9.21
N VAL A 40 6.60 -12.37 9.70
CA VAL A 40 5.52 -12.33 10.72
C VAL A 40 5.85 -13.37 11.78
N ASP A 41 5.90 -12.96 13.04
CA ASP A 41 6.15 -13.84 14.20
C ASP A 41 7.32 -14.82 14.04
N GLY A 42 8.43 -14.32 13.48
CA GLY A 42 9.65 -15.11 13.29
C GLY A 42 9.63 -16.06 12.09
N ARG A 43 8.54 -16.11 11.31
CA ARG A 43 8.46 -16.83 10.04
C ARG A 43 8.61 -15.86 8.87
N LEU A 44 9.33 -16.27 7.85
CA LEU A 44 9.40 -15.54 6.58
C LEU A 44 8.32 -16.08 5.65
N PHE A 45 7.54 -15.20 5.03
CA PHE A 45 6.60 -15.51 3.96
C PHE A 45 7.04 -14.83 2.69
N PHE A 46 6.86 -15.50 1.55
CA PHE A 46 7.24 -14.99 0.25
C PHE A 46 6.50 -15.76 -0.86
N THR A 47 6.41 -15.19 -2.06
CA THR A 47 5.94 -15.94 -3.23
C THR A 47 7.10 -16.49 -4.03
N ALA A 48 6.98 -17.72 -4.54
CA ALA A 48 7.97 -18.34 -5.40
C ALA A 48 7.31 -19.22 -6.45
N GLU A 49 8.02 -19.46 -7.55
CA GLU A 49 7.52 -20.20 -8.71
C GLU A 49 8.20 -21.57 -8.84
N VAL A 50 7.40 -22.61 -9.07
CA VAL A 50 7.88 -23.97 -9.35
C VAL A 50 7.12 -24.58 -10.52
N PRO A 51 7.77 -25.48 -11.30
CA PRO A 51 7.10 -26.19 -12.37
C PRO A 51 5.94 -27.03 -11.83
N GLY A 52 4.78 -26.94 -12.48
CA GLY A 52 3.58 -27.70 -12.13
C GLY A 52 2.54 -26.92 -11.33
N THR A 53 2.96 -26.11 -10.36
CA THR A 53 2.06 -25.31 -9.50
C THR A 53 2.10 -23.82 -9.82
N GLY A 54 3.10 -23.33 -10.56
CA GLY A 54 3.22 -21.90 -10.83
C GLY A 54 3.68 -21.12 -9.60
N ARG A 55 3.25 -19.85 -9.49
CA ARG A 55 3.64 -18.94 -8.40
C ARG A 55 2.71 -19.12 -7.21
N GLU A 56 3.28 -19.53 -6.09
CA GLU A 56 2.57 -19.83 -4.85
C GLU A 56 3.19 -19.16 -3.63
N VAL A 57 2.47 -19.18 -2.50
CA VAL A 57 2.94 -18.63 -1.23
C VAL A 57 3.66 -19.69 -0.40
N TYR A 58 4.87 -19.38 0.02
CA TYR A 58 5.73 -20.22 0.84
C TYR A 58 5.98 -19.56 2.19
N THR A 59 6.20 -20.38 3.20
CA THR A 59 6.76 -19.96 4.49
C THR A 59 8.14 -20.58 4.67
N TRP A 60 9.00 -19.93 5.45
CA TRP A 60 10.32 -20.44 5.82
C TRP A 60 10.64 -20.11 7.28
N THR A 61 11.21 -21.10 7.98
CA THR A 61 11.81 -20.91 9.31
C THR A 61 13.17 -21.60 9.39
N ALA A 62 14.01 -21.11 10.31
CA ALA A 62 15.25 -21.79 10.66
C ALA A 62 14.92 -23.12 11.36
N GLY A 63 15.10 -24.23 10.64
CA GLY A 63 14.86 -25.59 11.15
C GLY A 63 13.87 -26.38 10.30
N GLU A 64 12.84 -25.74 9.73
CA GLU A 64 11.85 -26.39 8.88
C GLU A 64 12.18 -26.26 7.38
N GLY A 65 12.99 -25.26 7.00
CA GLY A 65 13.21 -24.93 5.59
C GLY A 65 11.99 -24.22 5.00
N ALA A 66 11.88 -24.18 3.66
CA ALA A 66 10.67 -23.62 3.06
C ALA A 66 9.61 -24.69 2.83
N THR A 67 8.38 -24.32 3.14
CA THR A 67 7.19 -25.14 2.94
C THR A 67 6.15 -24.34 2.17
N LEU A 68 5.47 -25.01 1.26
CA LEU A 68 4.31 -24.46 0.55
C LEU A 68 3.15 -24.33 1.55
N LEU A 69 2.50 -23.17 1.64
CA LEU A 69 1.33 -23.00 2.51
C LEU A 69 0.11 -23.80 2.03
N GLY A 70 0.02 -24.02 0.73
CA GLY A 70 -0.95 -24.85 0.04
C GLY A 70 -0.89 -24.60 -1.47
N ASP A 71 -1.29 -25.58 -2.28
CA ASP A 71 -1.60 -25.36 -3.70
C ASP A 71 -3.03 -24.81 -3.78
N LEU A 72 -3.16 -23.50 -3.58
CA LEU A 72 -4.46 -22.83 -3.46
C LEU A 72 -4.99 -22.36 -4.83
N ILE A 73 -4.14 -22.41 -5.86
CA ILE A 73 -4.53 -22.15 -7.25
C ILE A 73 -4.01 -23.29 -8.14
N PRO A 74 -4.73 -24.43 -8.19
CA PRO A 74 -4.27 -25.57 -8.98
C PRO A 74 -4.16 -25.23 -10.47
N GLY A 75 -2.94 -25.30 -11.01
CA GLY A 75 -2.67 -25.14 -12.44
C GLY A 75 -1.65 -24.06 -12.75
N SER A 76 -1.39 -23.86 -14.05
CA SER A 76 -0.38 -22.91 -14.52
C SER A 76 -0.89 -21.47 -14.60
N ASP A 77 -1.89 -21.07 -13.82
CA ASP A 77 -2.38 -19.68 -13.85
C ASP A 77 -1.45 -18.79 -13.01
N HIS A 78 -0.32 -18.47 -13.65
CA HIS A 78 0.95 -18.01 -13.12
C HIS A 78 0.97 -16.70 -12.30
N SER A 79 -0.16 -16.04 -12.01
CA SER A 79 -0.15 -14.61 -11.61
C SER A 79 -1.07 -14.21 -10.45
N ALA A 80 -1.79 -15.14 -9.82
CA ALA A 80 -2.86 -14.75 -8.90
C ALA A 80 -2.55 -14.96 -7.41
N ALA A 81 -1.43 -15.62 -7.06
CA ALA A 81 -0.94 -15.60 -5.68
C ALA A 81 -0.07 -14.36 -5.43
N GLY A 82 -0.36 -13.62 -4.37
CA GLY A 82 0.42 -12.43 -4.00
C GLY A 82 0.20 -12.02 -2.56
N ILE A 83 1.29 -11.70 -1.85
CA ILE A 83 1.22 -11.21 -0.47
C ILE A 83 0.78 -9.75 -0.48
N LEU A 84 -0.25 -9.45 0.32
CA LEU A 84 -0.81 -8.11 0.47
C LEU A 84 -0.15 -7.39 1.65
N GLY A 85 0.04 -8.09 2.77
CA GLY A 85 0.58 -7.53 4.01
C GLY A 85 0.40 -8.51 5.18
N SER A 86 0.28 -7.99 6.38
CA SER A 86 0.06 -8.78 7.59
C SER A 86 -0.85 -8.06 8.58
N VAL A 87 -1.54 -8.81 9.42
CA VAL A 87 -2.32 -8.31 10.55
C VAL A 87 -2.25 -9.31 11.70
N GLY A 88 -2.00 -8.80 12.91
CA GLY A 88 -1.71 -9.66 14.06
C GLY A 88 -0.55 -10.63 13.76
N SER A 89 -0.78 -11.92 13.99
CA SER A 89 0.18 -13.01 13.77
C SER A 89 0.07 -13.65 12.37
N ARG A 90 -0.69 -13.05 11.44
CA ARG A 90 -0.99 -13.66 10.14
C ARG A 90 -0.51 -12.81 8.96
N VAL A 91 0.04 -13.47 7.94
CA VAL A 91 0.19 -12.89 6.61
C VAL A 91 -1.18 -12.89 5.92
N LEU A 92 -1.49 -11.81 5.20
CA LEU A 92 -2.62 -11.73 4.29
C LEU A 92 -2.12 -11.81 2.86
N PHE A 93 -2.77 -12.64 2.08
CA PHE A 93 -2.43 -12.85 0.69
C PHE A 93 -3.68 -13.14 -0.12
N ARG A 94 -3.60 -12.88 -1.42
CA ARG A 94 -4.60 -13.33 -2.38
C ARG A 94 -4.13 -14.61 -3.04
N ALA A 95 -5.08 -15.47 -3.36
CA ALA A 95 -4.89 -16.58 -4.28
C ALA A 95 -6.08 -16.58 -5.24
N GLY A 96 -5.86 -16.13 -6.48
CA GLY A 96 -6.98 -15.92 -7.39
C GLY A 96 -7.77 -14.67 -6.96
N SER A 97 -9.06 -14.92 -6.79
CA SER A 97 -10.06 -13.95 -6.34
C SER A 97 -10.29 -13.99 -4.82
N ASP A 98 -9.64 -14.93 -4.14
CA ASP A 98 -9.89 -15.22 -2.74
C ASP A 98 -8.85 -14.55 -1.85
N LEU A 99 -9.33 -14.01 -0.73
CA LEU A 99 -8.51 -13.46 0.34
C LEU A 99 -8.24 -14.54 1.38
N TRP A 100 -6.98 -14.70 1.75
CA TRP A 100 -6.52 -15.70 2.68
C TRP A 100 -5.66 -15.09 3.79
N ALA A 101 -5.65 -15.76 4.93
CA ALA A 101 -4.78 -15.47 6.06
C ALA A 101 -4.04 -16.72 6.52
N SER A 102 -2.75 -16.59 6.86
CA SER A 102 -1.98 -17.72 7.41
C SER A 102 -1.00 -17.27 8.48
N ASP A 103 -0.87 -18.06 9.55
CA ASP A 103 0.21 -17.93 10.55
C ASP A 103 1.38 -18.89 10.25
N GLY A 104 1.33 -19.62 9.13
CA GLY A 104 2.31 -20.63 8.73
C GLY A 104 2.04 -22.03 9.30
N LEU A 105 1.07 -22.19 10.19
CA LEU A 105 0.58 -23.48 10.68
C LEU A 105 -0.84 -23.77 10.18
N GLU A 106 -1.68 -22.75 10.16
CA GLU A 106 -3.05 -22.78 9.66
C GLU A 106 -3.22 -21.74 8.55
N THR A 107 -4.01 -22.11 7.55
CA THR A 107 -4.37 -21.24 6.42
C THR A 107 -5.89 -21.17 6.31
N LEU A 108 -6.43 -19.95 6.37
CA LEU A 108 -7.86 -19.66 6.43
C LEU A 108 -8.27 -18.85 5.22
N GLN A 109 -9.32 -19.28 4.52
CA GLN A 109 -10.00 -18.44 3.54
C GLN A 109 -10.89 -17.46 4.28
N LEU A 110 -10.76 -16.18 3.98
CA LEU A 110 -11.55 -15.12 4.63
C LEU A 110 -12.78 -14.75 3.80
N GLU A 111 -12.59 -14.51 2.50
CA GLU A 111 -13.66 -14.03 1.60
C GLU A 111 -13.28 -14.22 0.14
N SER A 112 -14.28 -14.28 -0.75
CA SER A 112 -14.12 -14.31 -2.20
C SER A 112 -14.60 -13.01 -2.85
N PHE A 113 -13.80 -12.44 -3.76
CA PHE A 113 -14.11 -11.20 -4.45
C PHE A 113 -14.06 -11.34 -5.98
N GLU A 114 -14.69 -10.43 -6.71
CA GLU A 114 -14.45 -10.31 -8.16
C GLU A 114 -13.02 -9.83 -8.43
N ARG A 115 -12.51 -8.95 -7.55
CA ARG A 115 -11.13 -8.46 -7.59
C ARG A 115 -10.71 -7.93 -6.23
N ILE A 116 -9.49 -8.26 -5.79
CA ILE A 116 -8.86 -7.69 -4.61
C ILE A 116 -7.85 -6.62 -5.06
N SER A 117 -7.99 -5.41 -4.53
CA SER A 117 -7.03 -4.30 -4.72
C SER A 117 -6.10 -4.21 -3.52
N ASN A 118 -5.20 -3.22 -3.51
CA ASN A 118 -4.27 -3.02 -2.40
C ASN A 118 -5.01 -2.74 -1.09
N GLY A 119 -4.34 -3.05 0.02
CA GLY A 119 -4.82 -2.81 1.37
C GLY A 119 -3.69 -2.42 2.32
N PHE A 120 -4.03 -2.11 3.56
CA PHE A 120 -3.17 -1.45 4.52
C PHE A 120 -3.56 -1.81 5.95
N ASP A 121 -2.56 -1.99 6.82
CA ASP A 121 -2.80 -2.13 8.25
C ASP A 121 -3.01 -0.76 8.90
N ILE A 122 -3.97 -0.69 9.80
CA ILE A 122 -4.34 0.52 10.56
C ILE A 122 -4.22 0.29 12.07
N GLY A 123 -3.29 -0.56 12.51
CA GLY A 123 -3.06 -0.85 13.92
C GLY A 123 -3.86 -2.04 14.43
N GLY A 124 -3.64 -3.21 13.82
CA GLY A 124 -4.28 -4.47 14.23
C GLY A 124 -5.55 -4.80 13.43
N ARG A 125 -5.79 -4.05 12.35
CA ARG A 125 -6.85 -4.32 11.38
C ARG A 125 -6.34 -3.95 10.01
N TYR A 126 -6.50 -4.87 9.07
CA TYR A 126 -6.17 -4.66 7.68
C TYR A 126 -7.41 -4.20 6.93
N LEU A 127 -7.28 -3.08 6.22
CA LEU A 127 -8.29 -2.56 5.32
C LEU A 127 -7.89 -2.81 3.89
N LEU A 128 -8.83 -3.20 3.04
CA LEU A 128 -8.60 -3.33 1.61
C LEU A 128 -9.80 -2.86 0.82
N PHE A 129 -9.53 -2.42 -0.40
CA PHE A 129 -10.58 -2.21 -1.39
C PHE A 129 -10.71 -3.46 -2.26
N ALA A 130 -11.94 -3.90 -2.47
CA ALA A 130 -12.25 -5.02 -3.34
C ALA A 130 -13.48 -4.71 -4.19
N ARG A 131 -13.75 -5.60 -5.14
CA ARG A 131 -14.96 -5.57 -5.95
C ARG A 131 -15.82 -6.78 -5.64
N SER A 132 -17.09 -6.57 -5.35
CA SER A 132 -18.08 -7.63 -5.12
C SER A 132 -19.46 -7.19 -5.58
N GLY A 133 -20.18 -8.05 -6.29
CA GLY A 133 -21.49 -7.73 -6.86
C GLY A 133 -21.46 -6.54 -7.83
N GLY A 134 -20.36 -6.38 -8.57
CA GLY A 134 -20.12 -5.26 -9.48
C GLY A 134 -19.85 -3.91 -8.81
N LYS A 135 -19.71 -3.85 -7.49
CA LYS A 135 -19.47 -2.61 -6.72
C LYS A 135 -18.13 -2.64 -5.99
N ALA A 136 -17.57 -1.45 -5.75
CA ALA A 136 -16.43 -1.32 -4.85
C ALA A 136 -16.88 -1.54 -3.39
N VAL A 137 -16.04 -2.21 -2.61
CA VAL A 137 -16.27 -2.56 -1.21
C VAL A 137 -15.01 -2.21 -0.42
N LEU A 138 -15.18 -1.52 0.69
CA LEU A 138 -14.14 -1.38 1.71
C LEU A 138 -14.33 -2.54 2.69
N TYR A 139 -13.31 -3.38 2.82
CA TYR A 139 -13.35 -4.58 3.64
C TYR A 139 -12.32 -4.47 4.76
N ALA A 140 -12.69 -4.94 5.94
CA ALA A 140 -11.84 -5.00 7.11
C ALA A 140 -11.60 -6.44 7.52
N THR A 141 -10.40 -6.74 8.02
CA THR A 141 -10.07 -8.04 8.60
C THR A 141 -9.04 -7.92 9.71
N ASP A 142 -9.16 -8.74 10.75
CA ASP A 142 -8.12 -8.98 11.75
C ASP A 142 -7.30 -10.26 11.47
N GLY A 143 -7.51 -10.88 10.30
CA GLY A 143 -6.90 -12.14 9.89
C GLY A 143 -7.71 -13.39 10.23
N THR A 144 -8.91 -13.25 10.82
CA THR A 144 -9.82 -14.36 11.14
C THR A 144 -11.13 -14.25 10.37
N PRO A 145 -11.80 -15.36 10.00
CA PRO A 145 -13.10 -15.31 9.33
C PRO A 145 -14.15 -14.51 10.10
N GLU A 146 -14.19 -14.64 11.43
CA GLU A 146 -15.17 -13.95 12.30
C GLU A 146 -14.91 -12.44 12.42
N GLY A 147 -13.66 -12.02 12.37
CA GLY A 147 -13.24 -10.62 12.41
C GLY A 147 -13.14 -9.96 11.04
N SER A 148 -13.62 -10.63 9.99
CA SER A 148 -13.56 -10.16 8.61
C SER A 148 -14.94 -9.78 8.08
N GLY A 149 -15.04 -8.63 7.42
CA GLY A 149 -16.30 -8.20 6.84
C GLY A 149 -16.25 -6.84 6.14
N PRO A 150 -17.27 -6.54 5.32
CA PRO A 150 -17.42 -5.24 4.69
C PRO A 150 -17.65 -4.14 5.74
N ILE A 151 -17.01 -2.99 5.53
CA ILE A 151 -17.34 -1.75 6.23
C ILE A 151 -18.57 -1.16 5.54
N HIS A 152 -19.69 -1.20 6.25
CA HIS A 152 -20.95 -0.64 5.76
C HIS A 152 -21.02 0.84 6.12
N VAL A 153 -20.76 1.69 5.13
CA VAL A 153 -21.15 3.09 5.17
C VAL A 153 -22.55 3.24 4.59
N SER A 154 -23.31 4.24 5.03
CA SER A 154 -24.62 4.55 4.45
C SER A 154 -24.53 4.64 2.92
N ASP A 155 -25.57 4.17 2.23
CA ASP A 155 -25.68 3.91 0.77
C ASP A 155 -25.25 5.06 -0.18
N ALA A 156 -24.91 6.24 0.33
CA ALA A 156 -24.62 7.42 -0.47
C ALA A 156 -23.28 7.38 -1.21
N LEU A 157 -22.24 6.66 -0.74
CA LEU A 157 -20.87 7.11 -1.01
C LEU A 157 -19.81 6.05 -1.37
N MET A 158 -20.22 4.94 -1.98
CA MET A 158 -19.28 4.08 -2.71
C MET A 158 -19.68 4.02 -4.19
N GLY A 159 -19.35 5.10 -4.90
CA GLY A 159 -19.51 5.20 -6.34
C GLY A 159 -18.75 4.08 -7.07
N SER A 160 -19.17 3.82 -8.30
CA SER A 160 -18.78 2.70 -9.17
C SER A 160 -17.29 2.60 -9.54
N SER A 161 -16.43 3.47 -9.02
CA SER A 161 -15.07 3.66 -9.52
C SER A 161 -14.01 3.21 -8.51
N ASP A 162 -13.07 2.41 -9.00
CA ASP A 162 -11.94 1.86 -8.25
C ASP A 162 -10.86 2.91 -7.91
N PHE A 163 -11.19 4.20 -8.02
CA PHE A 163 -10.25 5.30 -7.84
C PHE A 163 -10.21 5.72 -6.39
N PHE A 164 -9.44 4.98 -5.60
CA PHE A 164 -9.06 5.40 -4.27
C PHE A 164 -7.75 6.19 -4.37
N SER A 165 -7.76 7.42 -3.85
CA SER A 165 -6.53 8.14 -3.54
C SER A 165 -6.23 7.94 -2.07
N GLY A 166 -4.98 7.70 -1.74
CA GLY A 166 -4.61 7.23 -0.41
C GLY A 166 -4.49 5.71 -0.36
N PRO A 167 -3.79 5.25 0.67
CA PRO A 167 -4.19 5.52 2.05
C PRO A 167 -3.31 6.54 2.74
N LEU A 168 -3.87 7.21 3.72
CA LEU A 168 -3.10 7.99 4.68
C LEU A 168 -3.54 7.55 6.07
N VAL A 169 -2.57 7.09 6.86
CA VAL A 169 -2.82 6.66 8.23
C VAL A 169 -2.23 7.72 9.15
N GLU A 170 -3.07 8.30 9.99
CA GLU A 170 -2.68 9.29 11.00
C GLU A 170 -3.52 9.04 12.25
N ASN A 171 -2.86 8.91 13.40
CA ASN A 171 -3.51 8.68 14.69
C ASN A 171 -4.49 7.48 14.72
N GLY A 172 -4.17 6.40 13.99
CA GLY A 172 -5.01 5.19 13.92
C GLY A 172 -6.25 5.32 13.04
N LEU A 173 -6.41 6.45 12.33
CA LEU A 173 -7.46 6.64 11.34
C LEU A 173 -6.89 6.54 9.93
N PHE A 174 -7.69 5.94 9.06
CA PHE A 174 -7.44 5.81 7.65
C PHE A 174 -8.25 6.85 6.88
N TYR A 175 -7.57 7.69 6.11
CA TYR A 175 -8.17 8.73 5.28
C TYR A 175 -8.11 8.34 3.80
N PHE A 176 -9.24 8.53 3.10
CA PHE A 176 -9.37 8.20 1.69
C PHE A 176 -10.35 9.11 0.96
N GLY A 177 -10.13 9.27 -0.34
CA GLY A 177 -11.09 9.89 -1.24
C GLY A 177 -12.04 8.85 -1.84
N SER A 178 -13.34 9.14 -1.85
CA SER A 178 -14.36 8.33 -2.56
C SER A 178 -15.12 9.20 -3.55
N TRP A 179 -15.36 8.69 -4.76
CA TRP A 179 -16.15 9.39 -5.76
C TRP A 179 -17.64 9.36 -5.44
N ASP A 180 -18.26 10.53 -5.43
CA ASP A 180 -19.70 10.71 -5.28
C ASP A 180 -20.33 10.95 -6.65
N ASP A 181 -21.09 9.96 -7.14
CA ASP A 181 -21.78 10.03 -8.42
C ASP A 181 -22.91 11.09 -8.44
N THR A 182 -23.48 11.45 -7.28
CA THR A 182 -24.52 12.48 -7.20
C THR A 182 -23.91 13.88 -7.25
N ALA A 183 -22.83 14.10 -6.50
CA ALA A 183 -22.14 15.38 -6.44
C ALA A 183 -21.13 15.58 -7.59
N GLN A 184 -20.79 14.52 -8.34
CA GLN A 184 -19.79 14.51 -9.40
C GLN A 184 -18.41 15.01 -8.94
N GLN A 185 -18.00 14.61 -7.74
CA GLN A 185 -16.71 14.98 -7.14
C GLN A 185 -16.25 13.94 -6.10
N PHE A 186 -14.98 14.02 -5.70
CA PHE A 186 -14.48 13.23 -4.58
C PHE A 186 -14.90 13.85 -3.24
N HIS A 187 -15.18 12.98 -2.27
CA HIS A 187 -15.36 13.31 -0.86
C HIS A 187 -14.26 12.66 -0.02
N LEU A 188 -13.75 13.39 0.97
CA LEU A 188 -12.85 12.87 2.00
C LEU A 188 -13.66 12.04 3.00
N TRP A 189 -13.09 10.91 3.37
CA TRP A 189 -13.59 10.00 4.39
C TRP A 189 -12.50 9.66 5.39
N SER A 190 -12.91 9.36 6.62
CA SER A 190 -12.06 8.72 7.62
C SER A 190 -12.71 7.44 8.15
N THR A 191 -11.91 6.45 8.52
CA THR A 191 -12.36 5.24 9.19
C THR A 191 -11.35 4.75 10.22
N ASP A 192 -11.83 4.19 11.33
CA ASP A 192 -11.06 3.38 12.29
C ASP A 192 -11.08 1.88 11.94
N GLY A 193 -11.60 1.53 10.76
CA GLY A 193 -11.82 0.18 10.30
C GLY A 193 -13.09 -0.48 10.82
N THR A 194 -14.04 0.30 11.36
CA THR A 194 -15.38 -0.16 11.70
C THR A 194 -16.44 0.61 10.93
N SER A 195 -17.60 -0.01 10.71
CA SER A 195 -18.75 0.69 10.10
C SER A 195 -19.19 1.91 10.92
N GLY A 196 -19.12 1.85 12.25
CA GLY A 196 -19.54 2.94 13.14
C GLY A 196 -18.55 4.11 13.23
N GLY A 197 -17.25 3.84 13.06
CA GLY A 197 -16.19 4.84 13.03
C GLY A 197 -15.86 5.35 11.62
N THR A 198 -16.65 4.97 10.61
CA THR A 198 -16.46 5.46 9.24
C THR A 198 -17.38 6.66 8.96
N THR A 199 -16.79 7.80 8.64
CA THR A 199 -17.52 9.05 8.44
C THR A 199 -17.01 9.84 7.24
N GLY A 200 -17.94 10.48 6.54
CA GLY A 200 -17.62 11.48 5.53
C GLY A 200 -17.21 12.77 6.21
N ILE A 201 -16.15 13.40 5.70
CA ILE A 201 -15.58 14.63 6.25
C ILE A 201 -16.03 15.83 5.42
N GLY A 202 -15.87 15.78 4.09
CA GLY A 202 -16.21 16.92 3.23
C GLY A 202 -15.71 16.77 1.80
N PRO A 203 -16.12 17.68 0.89
CA PRO A 203 -15.77 17.60 -0.52
C PRO A 203 -14.29 17.89 -0.75
N LEU A 204 -13.69 17.17 -1.70
CA LEU A 204 -12.32 17.36 -2.17
C LEU A 204 -12.26 17.85 -3.63
N GLY A 205 -13.39 17.93 -4.35
CA GLY A 205 -13.40 18.30 -5.76
C GLY A 205 -12.86 17.19 -6.68
N LEU A 206 -12.25 17.55 -7.81
CA LEU A 206 -11.74 16.60 -8.80
C LEU A 206 -10.30 16.18 -8.49
N LEU A 207 -10.12 15.23 -7.57
CA LEU A 207 -8.79 14.74 -7.17
C LEU A 207 -7.97 14.16 -8.34
N ARG A 208 -6.66 14.38 -8.28
CA ARG A 208 -5.65 13.85 -9.21
C ARG A 208 -4.85 12.66 -8.67
N GLY A 209 -5.44 11.87 -7.76
CA GLY A 209 -4.80 10.63 -7.26
C GLY A 209 -3.83 10.84 -6.08
N GLN A 210 -3.35 12.06 -5.89
CA GLN A 210 -2.23 12.37 -5.01
C GLN A 210 -2.70 13.11 -3.76
N MET A 211 -2.39 12.53 -2.60
CA MET A 211 -2.67 13.10 -1.29
C MET A 211 -1.55 12.78 -0.30
N GLY A 212 -1.41 13.60 0.74
CA GLY A 212 -0.48 13.37 1.83
C GLY A 212 -0.87 14.12 3.09
N ILE A 213 -0.48 13.63 4.26
CA ILE A 213 -0.68 14.35 5.52
C ILE A 213 0.59 15.13 5.84
N LEU A 214 0.45 16.43 6.06
CA LEU A 214 1.53 17.32 6.46
C LEU A 214 1.02 18.24 7.57
N ASN A 215 1.71 18.24 8.71
CA ASN A 215 1.40 19.09 9.86
C ASN A 215 -0.07 18.97 10.33
N GLY A 216 -0.63 17.75 10.34
CA GLY A 216 -2.01 17.48 10.77
C GLY A 216 -3.09 17.93 9.79
N ARG A 217 -2.70 18.21 8.54
CA ARG A 217 -3.62 18.60 7.45
C ARG A 217 -3.44 17.67 6.27
N LEU A 218 -4.53 17.40 5.57
CA LEU A 218 -4.49 16.71 4.28
C LEU A 218 -4.07 17.73 3.22
N LEU A 219 -3.00 17.45 2.49
CA LEU A 219 -2.64 18.12 1.25
C LEU A 219 -3.00 17.22 0.08
N TYR A 220 -3.57 17.80 -0.98
CA TYR A 220 -4.07 17.04 -2.10
C TYR A 220 -4.07 17.87 -3.38
N VAL A 221 -3.98 17.19 -4.52
CA VAL A 221 -4.02 17.82 -5.84
C VAL A 221 -5.43 17.70 -6.39
N VAL A 222 -6.01 18.83 -6.80
CA VAL A 222 -7.29 18.91 -7.49
C VAL A 222 -7.12 19.47 -8.89
N ARG A 223 -7.97 19.05 -9.83
CA ARG A 223 -8.09 19.72 -11.11
C ARG A 223 -9.20 20.76 -11.06
N ASP A 224 -8.83 22.00 -11.31
CA ASP A 224 -9.73 23.04 -11.77
C ASP A 224 -9.85 22.97 -13.31
N PRO A 225 -11.07 22.86 -13.88
CA PRO A 225 -11.26 22.76 -15.33
C PRO A 225 -10.75 23.98 -16.12
N ASP A 226 -10.74 25.16 -15.50
CA ASP A 226 -10.41 26.43 -16.15
C ASP A 226 -8.97 26.88 -15.85
N GLN A 227 -8.43 26.51 -14.67
CA GLN A 227 -7.14 26.97 -14.16
C GLN A 227 -6.04 25.90 -14.15
N GLY A 228 -6.35 24.63 -14.41
CA GLY A 228 -5.39 23.54 -14.34
C GLY A 228 -5.34 22.88 -12.96
N ASP A 229 -4.22 22.27 -12.59
CA ASP A 229 -4.12 21.64 -11.27
C ASP A 229 -3.81 22.68 -10.17
N GLU A 230 -4.41 22.48 -9.01
CA GLU A 230 -4.14 23.24 -7.79
C GLU A 230 -3.73 22.28 -6.66
N VAL A 231 -2.85 22.75 -5.77
CA VAL A 231 -2.54 22.05 -4.52
C VAL A 231 -3.34 22.70 -3.42
N HIS A 232 -4.17 21.91 -2.74
CA HIS A 232 -5.03 22.33 -1.64
C HIS A 232 -4.55 21.74 -0.33
N SER A 233 -4.93 22.36 0.79
CA SER A 233 -4.86 21.77 2.12
C SER A 233 -6.19 21.90 2.86
N ILE A 234 -6.54 20.91 3.68
CA ILE A 234 -7.72 20.94 4.55
C ILE A 234 -7.39 20.28 5.89
N GLY A 235 -8.02 20.75 6.98
CA GLY A 235 -7.96 20.05 8.25
C GLY A 235 -8.46 18.61 8.11
N LEU A 236 -7.91 17.67 8.89
CA LEU A 236 -8.37 16.27 8.88
C LEU A 236 -9.81 16.09 9.40
N ASP A 237 -10.39 17.14 9.98
CA ASP A 237 -11.79 17.27 10.36
C ASP A 237 -12.65 17.96 9.29
N GLY A 238 -12.07 18.31 8.14
CA GLY A 238 -12.75 18.97 7.03
C GLY A 238 -12.83 20.49 7.16
N THR A 239 -12.17 21.09 8.15
CA THR A 239 -12.24 22.53 8.38
C THR A 239 -11.10 23.29 7.70
N ASP A 240 -11.30 24.60 7.53
CA ASP A 240 -10.28 25.55 7.06
C ASP A 240 -9.62 25.13 5.73
N PRO A 241 -10.36 24.90 4.63
CA PRO A 241 -9.74 24.60 3.34
C PRO A 241 -8.92 25.78 2.82
N GLN A 242 -7.72 25.50 2.30
CA GLN A 242 -6.77 26.48 1.80
C GLN A 242 -6.22 26.06 0.44
N VAL A 243 -5.97 27.04 -0.43
CA VAL A 243 -5.23 26.81 -1.67
C VAL A 243 -3.76 27.12 -1.42
N VAL A 244 -2.92 26.10 -1.47
CA VAL A 244 -1.48 26.17 -1.22
C VAL A 244 -0.74 26.66 -2.46
N TRP A 245 -1.17 26.21 -3.64
CA TRP A 245 -0.53 26.54 -4.91
C TRP A 245 -1.52 26.43 -6.06
N ARG A 246 -1.33 27.27 -7.09
CA ARG A 246 -2.12 27.24 -8.34
C ARG A 246 -1.21 27.18 -9.56
N ALA A 247 -1.61 26.40 -10.56
CA ALA A 247 -1.02 26.46 -11.88
C ALA A 247 -1.30 27.81 -12.57
N ALA A 248 -0.43 28.17 -13.51
CA ALA A 248 -0.70 29.28 -14.42
C ALA A 248 -1.80 28.87 -15.41
N PRO A 249 -2.70 29.78 -15.84
CA PRO A 249 -3.78 29.47 -16.78
C PRO A 249 -3.23 28.84 -18.07
N ALA A 250 -3.85 27.74 -18.51
CA ALA A 250 -3.48 26.97 -19.71
C ALA A 250 -2.11 26.24 -19.67
N VAL A 251 -1.50 26.11 -18.49
CA VAL A 251 -0.23 25.41 -18.26
C VAL A 251 -0.50 24.11 -17.47
N GLY A 252 0.30 23.06 -17.72
CA GLY A 252 0.07 21.65 -17.35
C GLY A 252 -0.06 21.32 -15.86
N GLY A 253 -0.25 20.01 -15.60
CA GLY A 253 -0.67 19.49 -14.30
C GLY A 253 0.44 19.21 -13.29
N VAL A 254 0.05 18.75 -12.10
CA VAL A 254 0.96 18.17 -11.10
C VAL A 254 1.13 16.68 -11.41
N TYR A 255 2.37 16.23 -11.66
CA TYR A 255 2.65 14.84 -12.06
C TYR A 255 3.18 13.98 -10.93
N THR A 256 4.04 14.54 -10.09
CA THR A 256 4.51 13.89 -8.87
C THR A 256 4.18 14.76 -7.68
N PHE A 257 3.78 14.13 -6.58
CA PHE A 257 3.51 14.77 -5.31
C PHE A 257 3.98 13.82 -4.21
N LYS A 258 4.81 14.31 -3.31
CA LYS A 258 5.37 13.52 -2.22
C LYS A 258 5.53 14.37 -0.97
N ILE A 259 5.07 13.84 0.15
CA ILE A 259 5.44 14.35 1.47
C ILE A 259 6.75 13.70 1.91
N ALA A 260 7.71 14.50 2.34
CA ALA A 260 8.95 14.04 2.94
C ALA A 260 9.35 14.93 4.12
N GLY A 261 9.34 14.37 5.32
CA GLY A 261 9.56 15.12 6.55
C GLY A 261 8.49 16.20 6.72
N THR A 262 8.92 17.45 6.87
CA THR A 262 8.04 18.61 7.09
C THR A 262 7.69 19.37 5.81
N ARG A 263 7.83 18.75 4.64
CA ARG A 263 7.61 19.41 3.34
C ARG A 263 6.89 18.52 2.34
N ALA A 264 6.10 19.18 1.50
CA ALA A 264 5.56 18.63 0.27
C ALA A 264 6.46 19.02 -0.90
N TYR A 265 6.72 18.06 -1.78
CA TYR A 265 7.50 18.24 -3.01
C TYR A 265 6.63 17.82 -4.18
N PHE A 266 6.56 18.65 -5.21
CA PHE A 266 5.76 18.33 -6.38
C PHE A 266 6.34 18.94 -7.64
N GLU A 267 6.17 18.23 -8.76
CA GLU A 267 6.54 18.73 -10.08
C GLU A 267 5.32 19.40 -10.69
N ALA A 268 5.47 20.66 -11.07
CA ALA A 268 4.41 21.42 -11.72
C ALA A 268 4.98 22.38 -12.76
N GLU A 269 4.18 22.61 -13.80
CA GLU A 269 4.61 23.45 -14.91
C GLU A 269 4.51 24.94 -14.54
N ALA A 270 5.62 25.66 -14.68
CA ALA A 270 5.71 27.09 -14.42
C ALA A 270 5.48 27.88 -15.73
N GLU A 271 4.87 29.07 -15.63
CA GLU A 271 4.58 29.90 -16.80
C GLU A 271 5.86 30.17 -17.62
N GLY A 272 5.89 29.68 -18.86
CA GLY A 272 7.02 29.86 -19.78
C GLY A 272 8.27 29.03 -19.46
N ALA A 273 8.23 28.13 -18.47
CA ALA A 273 9.41 27.44 -17.97
C ALA A 273 9.20 25.93 -17.72
N GLY A 274 8.45 25.21 -18.55
CA GLY A 274 8.35 23.74 -18.46
C GLY A 274 8.02 23.23 -17.04
N TYR A 275 8.28 21.95 -16.79
CA TYR A 275 8.06 21.34 -15.47
C TYR A 275 9.20 21.64 -14.51
N GLU A 276 8.87 22.20 -13.35
CA GLU A 276 9.83 22.54 -12.31
C GLU A 276 9.47 21.86 -10.99
N LEU A 277 10.48 21.64 -10.14
CA LEU A 277 10.28 21.10 -8.80
C LEU A 277 9.89 22.21 -7.82
N HIS A 278 8.69 22.10 -7.25
CA HIS A 278 8.18 22.99 -6.21
C HIS A 278 8.30 22.34 -4.84
N VAL A 279 8.40 23.17 -3.81
CA VAL A 279 8.43 22.76 -2.42
C VAL A 279 7.50 23.66 -1.60
N SER A 280 6.71 23.05 -0.71
CA SER A 280 5.80 23.76 0.19
C SER A 280 5.88 23.17 1.59
N ASP A 281 5.67 24.00 2.60
CA ASP A 281 5.43 23.58 3.99
C ASP A 281 3.94 23.33 4.30
N GLY A 282 3.08 23.46 3.28
CA GLY A 282 1.63 23.30 3.35
C GLY A 282 0.85 24.57 3.71
N SER A 283 1.55 25.68 3.95
CA SER A 283 0.93 27.00 4.13
C SER A 283 0.62 27.67 2.79
N VAL A 284 -0.31 28.64 2.81
CA VAL A 284 -0.63 29.47 1.64
C VAL A 284 0.59 30.30 1.26
N ALA A 285 0.93 30.32 -0.03
CA ALA A 285 2.01 31.12 -0.60
C ALA A 285 1.77 32.64 -0.50
#